data_AF-A0A917HPY1-F1
#
_entry.id   AF-A0A917HPY1-F1
#
_cell.length_a   1.000
_cell.length_b   1.000
_cell.length_c   1.000
_cell.angle_alpha   90.00
_cell.angle_beta   90.00
_cell.angle_gamma   90.00
#
_symmetry.space_group_name_H-M   'P 1'
#
loop_
_entity.id
_entity.type
_entity.pdbx_description
1 polymer ?
#
loop_
_entity_poly.entity_id
_entity_poly.type
_entity_poly.pdbx_seq_one_letter_code
_entity_poly.pdbx_strand_id
1 'polypeptide(L)'
;MAGAVLITWGTRPFAQRVAKLLPAAQPVLFCAADELPEVLLRAGNYLRAPRADSPAFVHEMLRICLDNNVENLIPLGSNELYAMAEARQLFSEYGIAIWVPEVIDLAELAVIENPPRQLPLLLLHKGNTVTGAREDEQYDTLSGVFTPSDSGDELALCCIAD
;
A
#
# COMPACT_ATOMS: atom_id res chain seq x y z
N MET A 1 -11.12 12.07 -14.71
CA MET A 1 -9.96 12.39 -13.84
C MET A 1 -9.52 11.06 -13.25
N ALA A 2 -8.23 10.74 -13.26
CA ALA A 2 -7.73 9.55 -12.59
C ALA A 2 -7.88 9.73 -11.07
N GLY A 3 -8.36 8.72 -10.36
CA GLY A 3 -8.53 8.75 -8.91
C GLY A 3 -7.20 8.72 -8.17
N ALA A 4 -7.23 9.03 -6.88
CA ALA A 4 -6.02 9.13 -6.06
C ALA A 4 -5.48 7.75 -5.64
N VAL A 5 -4.19 7.68 -5.32
CA VAL A 5 -3.59 6.57 -4.58
C VAL A 5 -3.51 6.97 -3.11
N LEU A 6 -4.10 6.18 -2.21
CA LEU A 6 -3.97 6.34 -0.76
C LEU A 6 -2.87 5.41 -0.24
N ILE A 7 -1.93 5.95 0.54
CA ILE A 7 -0.84 5.19 1.17
C ILE A 7 -0.98 5.32 2.69
N THR A 8 -1.09 4.20 3.40
CA THR A 8 -1.12 4.20 4.87
C THR A 8 0.28 4.42 5.46
N TRP A 9 0.37 4.67 6.76
CA TRP A 9 1.63 4.99 7.45
C TRP A 9 2.41 6.15 6.80
N GLY A 10 1.68 7.12 6.25
CA GLY A 10 2.22 8.14 5.36
C GLY A 10 3.28 9.07 5.96
N THR A 11 3.35 9.16 7.29
CA THR A 11 4.39 9.93 8.00
C THR A 11 5.75 9.23 8.04
N ARG A 12 5.81 7.94 7.67
CA ARG A 12 7.04 7.16 7.71
C ARG A 12 7.88 7.36 6.45
N PRO A 13 9.23 7.37 6.55
CA PRO A 13 10.11 7.50 5.39
C PRO A 13 9.87 6.45 4.31
N PHE A 14 9.44 5.23 4.68
CA PHE A 14 9.14 4.18 3.72
C PHE A 14 7.94 4.52 2.83
N ALA A 15 6.84 5.04 3.40
CA ALA A 15 5.69 5.49 2.61
C ALA A 15 6.06 6.58 1.59
N GLN A 16 6.95 7.50 1.97
CA GLN A 16 7.47 8.54 1.08
C GLN A 16 8.36 7.97 -0.05
N ARG A 17 9.04 6.84 0.19
CA ARG A 17 9.78 6.12 -0.88
C ARG A 17 8.82 5.44 -1.84
N VAL A 18 7.77 4.80 -1.33
CA VAL A 18 6.73 4.14 -2.14
C VAL A 18 6.04 5.15 -3.04
N ALA A 19 5.66 6.32 -2.53
CA ALA A 19 5.04 7.38 -3.31
C ALA A 19 5.88 7.85 -4.51
N LYS A 20 7.22 7.81 -4.40
CA LYS A 20 8.14 8.18 -5.48
C LYS A 20 8.22 7.16 -6.61
N LEU A 21 7.72 5.95 -6.40
CA LEU A 21 7.59 4.92 -7.44
C LEU A 21 6.33 5.11 -8.28
N LEU A 22 5.37 5.91 -7.82
CA LEU A 22 4.16 6.22 -8.58
C LEU A 22 4.47 7.23 -9.69
N PRO A 23 3.71 7.24 -10.80
CA PRO A 23 3.87 8.22 -11.86
C PRO A 23 3.70 9.65 -11.32
N ALA A 24 4.51 10.60 -11.77
CA ALA A 24 4.50 11.97 -11.24
C ALA A 24 3.15 12.71 -11.38
N ALA A 25 2.30 12.30 -12.32
CA ALA A 25 0.97 12.87 -12.52
C ALA A 25 -0.11 12.24 -11.62
N GLN A 26 0.20 11.16 -10.90
CA GLN A 26 -0.73 10.43 -10.05
C GLN A 26 -0.97 11.20 -8.74
N PRO A 27 -2.21 11.59 -8.41
CA PRO A 27 -2.50 12.17 -7.10
C PRO A 27 -2.24 11.16 -5.99
N VAL A 28 -1.51 11.57 -4.96
CA VAL A 28 -1.18 10.74 -3.78
C VAL A 28 -1.74 11.39 -2.53
N LEU A 29 -2.48 10.60 -1.76
CA LEU A 29 -2.93 10.91 -0.41
C LEU A 29 -2.21 9.99 0.57
N PHE A 30 -1.94 10.52 1.75
CA PHE A 30 -1.31 9.82 2.85
C PHE A 30 -2.29 9.70 4.00
N CYS A 31 -2.28 8.59 4.72
CA CYS A 31 -2.96 8.52 6.01
C CYS A 31 -2.09 7.89 7.09
N ALA A 32 -2.35 8.24 8.35
CA ALA A 32 -1.69 7.66 9.51
C ALA A 32 -2.65 7.63 10.71
N ALA A 33 -2.54 6.60 11.54
CA ALA A 33 -3.29 6.48 12.79
C ALA A 33 -2.69 7.35 13.91
N ASP A 34 -1.37 7.57 13.87
CA ASP A 34 -0.65 8.46 14.78
C ASP A 34 -1.15 9.91 14.71
N GLU A 35 -0.84 10.69 15.74
CA GLU A 35 -1.18 12.10 15.78
C GLU A 35 -0.46 12.87 14.65
N LEU A 36 -1.26 13.46 13.76
CA LEU A 36 -0.78 14.29 12.67
C LEU A 36 -0.75 15.77 13.07
N PRO A 37 0.38 16.48 12.84
CA PRO A 37 0.43 17.93 12.96
C PRO A 37 -0.65 18.61 12.12
N GLU A 38 -1.31 19.63 12.66
CA GLU A 38 -2.37 20.36 11.94
C GLU A 38 -1.92 20.90 10.58
N VAL A 39 -0.64 21.27 10.46
CA VAL A 39 -0.09 21.79 9.20
C VAL A 39 -0.17 20.77 8.06
N LEU A 40 0.00 19.48 8.36
CA LEU A 40 -0.10 18.42 7.35
C LEU A 40 -1.56 18.17 6.95
N LEU A 41 -2.48 18.22 7.92
CA LEU A 41 -3.91 18.10 7.65
C LEU A 41 -4.41 19.26 6.76
N ARG A 42 -3.94 20.48 7.03
CA ARG A 42 -4.28 21.68 6.24
C ARG A 42 -3.67 21.66 4.83
N ALA A 43 -2.59 20.93 4.61
CA ALA A 43 -2.01 20.74 3.28
C ALA A 43 -2.90 19.89 2.36
N GLY A 44 -3.87 19.16 2.93
CA GLY A 44 -4.92 18.44 2.18
C GLY A 44 -4.50 17.08 1.60
N ASN A 45 -3.23 16.71 1.72
CA ASN A 45 -2.70 15.41 1.26
C ASN A 45 -2.46 14.41 2.40
N TYR A 46 -2.78 14.77 3.66
CA TYR A 46 -2.73 13.87 4.81
C TYR A 46 -4.11 13.73 5.45
N LEU A 47 -4.49 12.49 5.76
CA LEU A 47 -5.75 12.09 6.36
C LEU A 47 -5.49 11.30 7.65
N ARG A 48 -6.44 11.33 8.58
CA ARG A 48 -6.39 10.46 9.76
C ARG A 48 -6.87 9.07 9.38
N ALA A 49 -6.08 8.05 9.71
CA ALA A 49 -6.48 6.65 9.55
C ALA A 49 -7.08 6.13 10.86
N PRO A 50 -8.01 5.16 10.80
CA PRO A 50 -8.35 4.33 11.95
C PRO A 50 -7.14 3.49 12.40
N ARG A 51 -7.13 3.06 13.66
CA ARG A 51 -6.18 2.04 14.12
C ARG A 51 -6.53 0.68 13.52
N ALA A 52 -5.51 -0.10 13.14
CA ALA A 52 -5.67 -1.43 12.55
C ALA A 52 -6.38 -2.44 13.46
N ASP A 53 -6.25 -2.28 14.78
CA ASP A 53 -6.91 -3.14 15.78
C ASP A 53 -8.37 -2.76 16.06
N SER A 54 -8.87 -1.68 15.46
CA SER A 54 -10.27 -1.29 15.58
C SER A 54 -11.17 -2.30 14.83
N PRO A 55 -12.27 -2.78 15.44
CA PRO A 55 -13.24 -3.63 14.74
C PRO A 55 -13.85 -2.97 13.49
N ALA A 56 -13.83 -1.64 13.42
CA ALA A 56 -14.35 -0.87 12.30
C ALA A 56 -13.28 -0.48 11.26
N PHE A 57 -12.02 -0.90 11.44
CA PHE A 57 -10.88 -0.50 10.60
C PHE A 57 -11.17 -0.57 9.10
N VAL A 58 -11.62 -1.73 8.62
CA VAL A 58 -11.91 -1.98 7.20
C VAL A 58 -12.98 -1.02 6.66
N HIS A 59 -14.08 -0.84 7.39
CA HIS A 59 -15.18 0.04 6.98
C HIS A 59 -14.79 1.52 7.01
N GLU A 60 -14.00 1.93 8.00
CA GLU A 60 -13.50 3.30 8.09
C GLU A 60 -12.49 3.60 6.98
N MET A 61 -11.61 2.65 6.64
CA MET A 61 -10.70 2.76 5.48
C MET A 61 -11.46 2.84 4.16
N LEU A 62 -12.52 2.05 3.99
CA LEU A 62 -13.39 2.12 2.80
C LEU A 62 -14.04 3.50 2.69
N ARG A 63 -14.62 4.01 3.78
CA ARG A 63 -15.21 5.36 3.82
C ARG A 63 -14.18 6.42 3.43
N ILE A 64 -12.96 6.36 3.97
CA ILE A 64 -11.88 7.29 3.61
C ILE A 64 -11.61 7.25 2.11
N CYS A 65 -11.55 6.06 1.50
CA CYS A 65 -11.32 5.92 0.07
C CYS A 65 -12.44 6.54 -0.77
N LEU A 66 -13.70 6.29 -0.40
CA LEU A 66 -14.88 6.84 -1.09
C LEU A 66 -14.94 8.36 -1.00
N ASP A 67 -14.77 8.91 0.21
CA ASP A 67 -14.85 10.36 0.46
C ASP A 67 -13.78 11.15 -0.30
N ASN A 68 -12.66 10.50 -0.64
CA ASN A 68 -11.51 11.12 -1.28
C ASN A 68 -11.27 10.67 -2.73
N ASN A 69 -12.23 9.96 -3.33
CA ASN A 69 -12.13 9.45 -4.71
C ASN A 69 -10.81 8.70 -4.98
N VAL A 70 -10.46 7.81 -4.04
CA VAL A 70 -9.30 6.92 -4.13
C VAL A 70 -9.63 5.75 -5.04
N GLU A 71 -8.75 5.43 -5.98
CA GLU A 71 -8.86 4.24 -6.84
C GLU A 71 -7.90 3.13 -6.41
N ASN A 72 -6.83 3.48 -5.71
CA ASN A 72 -5.82 2.51 -5.28
C ASN A 72 -5.44 2.75 -3.80
N LEU A 73 -5.46 1.70 -2.99
CA LEU A 73 -5.02 1.73 -1.59
C LEU A 73 -3.77 0.86 -1.44
N ILE A 74 -2.69 1.44 -0.92
CA ILE A 74 -1.45 0.72 -0.60
C ILE A 74 -1.32 0.67 0.93
N PRO A 75 -1.74 -0.43 1.58
CA PRO A 75 -1.51 -0.64 3.00
C PRO A 75 -0.04 -0.99 3.24
N LEU A 76 0.60 -0.30 4.17
CA LEU A 76 2.01 -0.49 4.50
C LEU A 76 2.25 -0.99 5.93
N GLY A 77 1.26 -0.95 6.82
CA GLY A 77 1.42 -1.47 8.18
C GLY A 77 1.34 -3.00 8.21
N SER A 78 2.26 -3.68 8.92
CA SER A 78 2.22 -5.14 9.04
C SER A 78 0.92 -5.64 9.69
N ASN A 79 0.37 -4.86 10.62
CA ASN A 79 -0.92 -5.09 11.26
C ASN A 79 -2.15 -4.82 10.36
N GLU A 80 -1.98 -4.21 9.18
CA GLU A 80 -3.07 -3.90 8.25
C GLU A 80 -3.22 -4.98 7.14
N LEU A 81 -2.13 -5.69 6.82
CA LEU A 81 -2.01 -6.48 5.59
C LEU A 81 -3.11 -7.54 5.45
N TYR A 82 -3.32 -8.36 6.49
CA TYR A 82 -4.32 -9.43 6.43
C TYR A 82 -5.75 -8.89 6.32
N ALA A 83 -6.12 -7.91 7.16
CA ALA A 83 -7.45 -7.32 7.13
C ALA A 83 -7.75 -6.66 5.76
N MET A 84 -6.75 -6.01 5.17
CA MET A 84 -6.89 -5.41 3.84
C MET A 84 -6.90 -6.45 2.72
N ALA A 85 -6.15 -7.55 2.84
CA ALA A 85 -6.17 -8.65 1.89
C ALA A 85 -7.54 -9.36 1.87
N GLU A 86 -8.12 -9.63 3.04
CA GLU A 86 -9.47 -10.19 3.19
C GLU A 86 -10.55 -9.26 2.63
N ALA A 87 -10.37 -7.94 2.80
CA ALA A 87 -11.32 -6.92 2.34
C ALA A 87 -11.22 -6.56 0.84
N ARG A 88 -10.29 -7.16 0.08
CA ARG A 88 -10.09 -6.85 -1.35
C ARG A 88 -11.38 -6.89 -2.15
N GLN A 89 -12.19 -7.93 -1.96
CA GLN A 89 -13.44 -8.09 -2.69
C GLN A 89 -14.40 -6.93 -2.40
N LEU A 90 -14.60 -6.59 -1.12
CA LEU A 90 -15.43 -5.46 -0.70
C LEU A 90 -15.01 -4.15 -1.36
N PHE A 91 -13.72 -3.83 -1.39
CA PHE A 91 -13.23 -2.58 -2.00
C PHE A 91 -13.38 -2.59 -3.52
N SER A 92 -13.18 -3.75 -4.16
CA SER A 92 -13.29 -3.90 -5.61
C SER A 92 -14.71 -3.64 -6.13
N GLU A 93 -15.75 -3.88 -5.31
CA GLU A 93 -17.15 -3.56 -5.65
C GLU A 93 -17.38 -2.05 -5.86
N TYR A 94 -16.50 -1.21 -5.28
CA TYR A 94 -16.53 0.25 -5.43
C TYR A 94 -15.46 0.78 -6.39
N GLY A 95 -14.79 -0.11 -7.14
CA GLY A 95 -13.72 0.27 -8.06
C GLY A 95 -12.40 0.65 -7.37
N ILE A 96 -12.20 0.26 -6.11
CA ILE A 96 -10.97 0.53 -5.36
C ILE A 96 -10.09 -0.73 -5.36
N ALA A 97 -8.88 -0.62 -5.90
CA ALA A 97 -7.89 -1.69 -5.86
C ALA A 97 -7.01 -1.59 -4.62
N ILE A 98 -6.98 -2.64 -3.79
CA ILE A 98 -6.03 -2.73 -2.68
C ILE A 98 -4.76 -3.43 -3.18
N TRP A 99 -3.62 -2.75 -3.08
CA TRP A 99 -2.31 -3.27 -3.50
C TRP A 99 -1.65 -3.98 -2.34
N VAL A 100 -2.11 -5.19 -2.10
CA VAL A 100 -1.61 -6.16 -1.12
C VAL A 100 -1.70 -7.56 -1.75
N PRO A 101 -0.84 -8.52 -1.39
CA PRO A 101 -0.99 -9.90 -1.87
C PRO A 101 -2.33 -10.50 -1.43
N GLU A 102 -2.76 -11.56 -2.11
CA GLU A 102 -3.89 -12.35 -1.61
C GLU A 102 -3.49 -13.07 -0.31
N VAL A 103 -4.47 -13.45 0.51
CA VAL A 103 -4.20 -14.06 1.83
C VAL A 103 -3.34 -15.33 1.71
N ILE A 104 -3.54 -16.11 0.63
CA ILE A 104 -2.76 -17.33 0.37
C ILE A 104 -1.30 -17.02 0.05
N ASP A 105 -1.04 -16.01 -0.79
CA ASP A 105 0.32 -15.59 -1.13
C ASP A 105 1.01 -14.93 0.07
N LEU A 106 0.27 -14.10 0.81
CA LEU A 106 0.77 -13.40 1.99
C LEU A 106 1.27 -14.36 3.08
N ALA A 107 0.66 -15.55 3.20
CA ALA A 107 1.06 -16.56 4.17
C ALA A 107 2.41 -17.23 3.85
N GLU A 108 2.82 -17.23 2.57
CA GLU A 108 4.04 -17.89 2.10
C GLU A 108 5.19 -16.90 1.82
N LEU A 109 4.86 -15.62 1.62
CA LEU A 109 5.84 -14.57 1.31
C LEU A 109 6.72 -14.24 2.52
N ALA A 110 8.02 -14.09 2.26
CA ALA A 110 8.91 -13.44 3.21
C ALA A 110 8.51 -11.97 3.40
N VAL A 111 8.52 -11.50 4.65
CA VAL A 111 8.18 -10.11 5.01
C VAL A 111 9.41 -9.40 5.58
N ILE A 112 9.71 -8.22 5.04
CA ILE A 112 10.75 -7.32 5.54
C ILE A 112 10.07 -6.08 6.12
N GLU A 113 10.10 -5.99 7.44
CA GLU A 113 9.64 -4.81 8.16
C GLU A 113 10.71 -3.71 8.17
N ASN A 114 10.28 -2.46 7.96
CA ASN A 114 11.14 -1.28 7.99
C ASN A 114 12.39 -1.40 7.09
N PRO A 115 12.23 -1.69 5.79
CA PRO A 115 13.36 -1.98 4.91
C PRO A 115 14.34 -0.80 4.83
N PRO A 116 15.67 -1.05 4.84
CA PRO A 116 16.67 0.01 4.78
C PRO A 116 16.54 0.83 3.50
N ARG A 117 17.00 2.08 3.54
CA ARG A 117 16.85 3.05 2.45
C ARG A 117 17.47 2.58 1.13
N GLN A 118 18.55 1.82 1.20
CA GLN A 118 19.31 1.32 0.05
C GLN A 118 18.68 0.10 -0.63
N LEU A 119 17.69 -0.54 0.01
CA LEU A 119 17.03 -1.71 -0.55
C LEU A 119 16.20 -1.30 -1.77
N PRO A 120 16.38 -1.93 -2.94
CA PRO A 120 15.56 -1.64 -4.12
C PRO A 120 14.10 -1.97 -3.83
N LEU A 121 13.19 -1.15 -4.35
CA LEU A 121 11.75 -1.36 -4.18
C LEU A 121 11.11 -1.59 -5.55
N LEU A 122 10.17 -2.52 -5.58
CA LEU A 122 9.32 -2.85 -6.71
C LEU A 122 7.88 -2.66 -6.28
N LEU A 123 7.15 -1.82 -7.01
CA LEU A 123 5.73 -1.61 -6.80
C LEU A 123 4.97 -2.39 -7.86
N LEU A 124 4.24 -3.42 -7.42
CA LEU A 124 3.50 -4.32 -8.31
C LEU A 124 1.99 -4.12 -8.16
N HIS A 125 1.29 -4.22 -9.29
CA HIS A 125 -0.15 -4.40 -9.35
C HIS A 125 -0.47 -5.53 -10.33
N LYS A 126 -0.96 -6.65 -9.82
CA LYS A 126 -1.22 -7.88 -10.60
C LYS A 126 -0.01 -8.24 -11.47
N GLY A 127 1.15 -8.41 -10.83
CA GLY A 127 2.45 -8.72 -11.46
C GLY A 127 3.10 -7.60 -12.26
N ASN A 128 2.35 -6.58 -12.68
CA ASN A 128 2.88 -5.48 -13.48
C ASN A 128 3.58 -4.45 -12.60
N THR A 129 4.80 -4.07 -12.95
CA THR A 129 5.47 -2.94 -12.31
C THR A 129 4.82 -1.62 -12.70
N VAL A 130 4.65 -0.71 -11.75
CA VAL A 130 4.03 0.60 -12.00
C VAL A 130 4.91 1.53 -12.87
N THR A 131 6.22 1.25 -12.96
CA THR A 131 7.20 2.06 -13.72
C THR A 131 7.81 1.36 -14.94
N GLY A 132 7.32 0.18 -15.34
CA GLY A 132 7.89 -0.60 -16.44
C GLY A 132 7.15 -1.92 -16.66
N ALA A 133 7.66 -2.79 -17.52
CA ALA A 133 7.20 -4.18 -17.61
C ALA A 133 8.24 -5.08 -16.93
N ARG A 134 7.77 -6.00 -16.10
CA ARG A 134 8.54 -7.19 -15.71
C ARG A 134 7.87 -8.36 -16.43
N GLU A 135 8.63 -9.16 -17.16
CA GLU A 135 8.16 -10.32 -17.94
C GLU A 135 8.42 -11.61 -17.17
N ASP A 136 8.08 -11.64 -15.88
CA ASP A 136 8.34 -12.80 -15.03
C ASP A 136 7.00 -13.37 -14.54
N GLU A 137 6.51 -14.39 -15.26
CA GLU A 137 5.18 -15.02 -15.08
C GLU A 137 4.97 -15.55 -13.65
N GLN A 138 6.05 -15.73 -12.88
CA GLN A 138 6.01 -16.23 -11.50
C GLN A 138 5.25 -15.31 -10.53
N TYR A 139 5.06 -14.03 -10.86
CA TYR A 139 4.49 -13.03 -9.95
C TYR A 139 3.21 -12.36 -10.44
N ASP A 140 2.54 -12.93 -11.45
CA ASP A 140 1.41 -12.33 -12.17
C ASP A 140 0.21 -11.93 -11.28
N THR A 141 0.07 -12.50 -10.09
CA THR A 141 -1.02 -12.17 -9.14
C THR A 141 -0.61 -11.13 -8.10
N LEU A 142 0.69 -10.93 -7.87
CA LEU A 142 1.17 -10.14 -6.74
C LEU A 142 0.85 -8.65 -6.90
N SER A 143 0.41 -8.05 -5.80
CA SER A 143 0.18 -6.62 -5.68
C SER A 143 0.74 -6.13 -4.36
N GLY A 144 1.40 -4.97 -4.34
CA GLY A 144 2.04 -4.42 -3.15
C GLY A 144 3.46 -3.94 -3.40
N VAL A 145 4.19 -3.71 -2.30
CA VAL A 145 5.58 -3.21 -2.33
C VAL A 145 6.54 -4.34 -1.99
N PHE A 146 7.46 -4.64 -2.89
CA PHE A 146 8.39 -5.75 -2.75
C PHE A 146 9.84 -5.30 -2.88
N THR A 147 10.75 -6.18 -2.49
CA THR A 147 12.16 -6.14 -2.89
C THR A 147 12.53 -7.49 -3.50
N PRO A 148 13.37 -7.52 -4.54
CA PRO A 148 14.02 -8.77 -4.94
C PRO A 148 14.98 -9.25 -3.84
N SER A 149 15.15 -10.56 -3.76
CA SER A 149 16.24 -11.20 -3.01
C SER A 149 17.60 -10.90 -3.67
N ASP A 150 18.68 -11.20 -2.96
CA ASP A 150 20.04 -11.05 -3.49
C ASP A 150 20.30 -11.92 -4.73
N SER A 151 19.59 -13.05 -4.88
CA SER A 151 19.65 -13.89 -6.09
C SER A 151 18.79 -13.33 -7.24
N GLY A 152 17.80 -12.49 -6.94
CA GLY A 152 16.85 -11.92 -7.91
C GLY A 152 15.65 -12.81 -8.23
N ASP A 153 15.68 -14.07 -7.77
CA ASP A 153 14.68 -15.11 -8.09
C ASP A 153 13.44 -15.05 -7.19
N GLU A 154 13.53 -14.39 -6.03
CA GLU A 154 12.48 -14.33 -5.03
C GLU A 154 12.09 -12.88 -4.72
N LEU A 155 10.85 -12.67 -4.28
CA LEU A 155 10.36 -11.39 -3.79
C LEU A 155 10.02 -11.48 -2.30
N ALA A 156 10.43 -10.47 -1.55
CA ALA A 156 9.97 -10.25 -0.17
C ALA A 156 9.05 -9.03 -0.10
N LEU A 157 7.91 -9.17 0.56
CA LEU A 157 6.97 -8.09 0.81
C LEU A 157 7.58 -7.11 1.82
N CYS A 158 7.52 -5.82 1.52
CA CYS A 158 8.06 -4.76 2.35
C CYS A 158 6.93 -4.01 3.05
N CYS A 159 7.02 -3.87 4.37
CA CYS A 159 6.03 -3.16 5.18
C CYS A 159 6.70 -2.39 6.33
N ILE A 160 5.88 -1.78 7.19
CA ILE A 160 6.26 -1.02 8.37
C ILE A 160 5.75 -1.79 9.58
N ALA A 161 6.64 -2.03 10.55
CA ALA A 161 6.24 -2.60 11.84
C ALA A 161 5.40 -1.58 12.63
N ASP A 162 4.46 -2.09 13.43
CA ASP A 162 3.63 -1.30 14.35
C ASP A 162 4.47 -0.56 15.41
#